data_AF-A0AAU9TNQ6-F1
#
_entry.id   AF-A0AAU9TNQ6-F1
#
_cell.length_a   1.000
_cell.length_b   1.000
_cell.length_c   1.000
_cell.angle_alpha   90.00
_cell.angle_beta   90.00
_cell.angle_gamma   90.00
#
_symmetry.space_group_name_H-M   'P 1'
#
loop_
_entity.id
_entity.type
_entity.pdbx_description
1 polymer ?
#
loop_
_entity_poly.entity_id
_entity_poly.type
_entity_poly.pdbx_seq_one_letter_code
_entity_poly.pdbx_strand_id
1 'polypeptide(L)'
;MSNTEKKRKVIRSEGRAIVASVYHFLQEEYNFMKENNNDWCDLTPLSNIRKRTANATGVSERTVTTILKEEKELPSTSGKFVSPMKKRRKKSGKFDLDDFNVNVIRRTIQNYHTDYKEIPTLIKLRTVLREQIGFDGCLSTLRSILIKMGYKWKKISSNRRVLQERHDLQLWRWRYLKKVSQYRAEGRPIVYTDETYVLTSHVRQNTWGLKNKDTPFMKKLGTGSRFIVVHAGTKDGFIPNAALVYKASSTTGDYHSNMGFENYSKWLEEKLLPNLPERADI
;
A
#
# COMPACT_ATOMS: atom_id res chain seq x y z
N MET A 1 -25.60 -57.58 -24.09
CA MET A 1 -25.92 -56.71 -22.93
C MET A 1 -25.42 -55.30 -23.22
N SER A 2 -26.33 -54.34 -23.24
CA SER A 2 -26.09 -52.95 -23.65
C SER A 2 -25.05 -52.24 -22.77
N ASN A 3 -23.90 -51.90 -23.34
CA ASN A 3 -22.87 -51.10 -22.69
C ASN A 3 -23.32 -49.62 -22.70
N THR A 4 -24.14 -49.23 -21.72
CA THR A 4 -24.53 -47.83 -21.53
C THR A 4 -23.31 -47.08 -20.99
N GLU A 5 -22.72 -46.20 -21.81
CA GLU A 5 -21.63 -45.32 -21.39
C GLU A 5 -22.13 -44.38 -20.27
N LYS A 6 -21.99 -44.82 -19.02
CA LYS A 6 -22.24 -43.98 -17.86
C LYS A 6 -21.29 -42.80 -17.90
N LYS A 7 -21.84 -41.58 -18.04
CA LYS A 7 -21.07 -40.32 -17.93
C LYS A 7 -20.21 -40.35 -16.67
N ARG A 8 -18.91 -40.13 -16.83
CA ARG A 8 -17.94 -40.08 -15.73
C ARG A 8 -18.34 -39.00 -14.72
N LYS A 9 -18.79 -39.41 -13.52
CA LYS A 9 -19.10 -38.51 -12.42
C LYS A 9 -17.81 -38.16 -11.65
N VAL A 10 -17.65 -36.89 -11.29
CA VAL A 10 -16.50 -36.45 -10.49
C VAL A 10 -16.74 -36.80 -9.03
N ILE A 11 -15.87 -37.62 -8.45
CA ILE A 11 -15.91 -37.99 -7.03
C ILE A 11 -15.17 -36.90 -6.24
N ARG A 12 -15.88 -36.29 -5.29
CA ARG A 12 -15.33 -35.26 -4.38
C ARG A 12 -14.57 -35.89 -3.22
N SER A 13 -13.93 -35.06 -2.41
CA SER A 13 -13.09 -35.46 -1.26
C SER A 13 -13.70 -36.52 -0.34
N GLU A 14 -14.96 -36.35 0.06
CA GLU A 14 -15.66 -37.28 0.96
C GLU A 14 -15.91 -38.64 0.30
N GLY A 15 -16.36 -38.64 -0.96
CA GLY A 15 -16.55 -39.87 -1.72
C GLY A 15 -15.23 -40.63 -1.95
N ARG A 16 -14.10 -39.91 -2.06
CA ARG A 16 -12.77 -40.54 -2.14
C ARG A 16 -12.36 -41.18 -0.82
N ALA A 17 -12.65 -40.52 0.31
CA ALA A 17 -12.42 -41.08 1.63
C ALA A 17 -13.21 -42.37 1.84
N ILE A 18 -14.49 -42.39 1.48
CA ILE A 18 -15.34 -43.59 1.58
C ILE A 18 -14.77 -44.73 0.73
N VAL A 19 -14.32 -44.47 -0.50
CA VAL A 19 -13.72 -45.50 -1.36
C VAL A 19 -12.44 -46.07 -0.75
N ALA A 20 -11.61 -45.24 -0.12
CA ALA A 20 -10.40 -45.68 0.58
C ALA A 20 -10.76 -46.53 1.82
N SER A 21 -11.72 -46.09 2.65
CA SER A 21 -12.19 -46.86 3.81
C SER A 21 -12.75 -48.23 3.41
N VAL A 22 -13.54 -48.31 2.34
CA VAL A 22 -14.07 -49.60 1.82
C VAL A 22 -12.94 -50.51 1.33
N TYR A 23 -11.87 -49.95 0.75
CA TYR A 23 -10.70 -50.74 0.37
C TYR A 23 -9.99 -51.34 1.59
N HIS A 24 -9.73 -50.53 2.62
CA HIS A 24 -9.07 -51.00 3.85
C HIS A 24 -9.92 -52.05 4.57
N PHE A 25 -11.23 -51.86 4.66
CA PHE A 25 -12.14 -52.85 5.23
C PHE A 25 -12.06 -54.21 4.51
N LEU A 26 -12.10 -54.21 3.18
CA LEU A 26 -12.01 -55.45 2.39
C LEU A 26 -10.60 -56.08 2.45
N GLN A 27 -9.57 -55.27 2.71
CA GLN A 27 -8.22 -55.75 2.93
C GLN A 27 -8.06 -56.40 4.31
N GLU A 28 -8.62 -55.80 5.36
CA GLU A 28 -8.67 -56.36 6.72
C GLU A 28 -9.47 -57.68 6.73
N GLU A 29 -10.62 -57.72 6.07
CA GLU A 29 -11.42 -58.94 5.90
C GLU A 29 -10.59 -60.07 5.24
N TYR A 30 -9.89 -59.76 4.14
CA TYR A 30 -9.04 -60.74 3.47
C TYR A 30 -7.89 -61.22 4.35
N ASN A 31 -7.23 -60.32 5.08
CA ASN A 31 -6.13 -60.67 5.98
C ASN A 31 -6.62 -61.56 7.14
N PHE A 32 -7.76 -61.21 7.76
CA PHE A 32 -8.38 -61.99 8.82
C PHE A 32 -8.76 -63.40 8.35
N MET A 33 -9.36 -63.51 7.16
CA MET A 33 -9.66 -64.81 6.57
C MET A 33 -8.41 -65.57 6.16
N LYS A 34 -7.32 -64.90 5.79
CA LYS A 34 -6.05 -65.58 5.49
C LYS A 34 -5.38 -66.15 6.75
N GLU A 35 -5.50 -65.48 7.88
CA GLU A 35 -4.89 -65.89 9.15
C GLU A 35 -5.68 -66.98 9.89
N ASN A 36 -7.02 -66.99 9.76
CA ASN A 36 -7.91 -67.90 10.50
C ASN A 36 -8.45 -69.09 9.70
N ASN A 37 -7.92 -69.33 8.50
CA ASN A 37 -8.47 -70.34 7.60
C ASN A 37 -7.66 -71.63 7.59
N ASN A 38 -8.37 -72.76 7.50
CA ASN A 38 -7.76 -74.07 7.29
C ASN A 38 -7.33 -74.19 5.82
N ASP A 39 -6.23 -74.91 5.54
CA ASP A 39 -5.55 -75.04 4.24
C ASP A 39 -6.41 -75.50 3.04
N TRP A 40 -7.71 -75.78 3.24
CA TRP A 40 -8.65 -76.33 2.25
C TRP A 40 -9.67 -75.33 1.67
N CYS A 41 -9.66 -74.07 2.09
CA CYS A 41 -10.65 -73.10 1.62
C CYS A 41 -10.03 -72.11 0.61
N ASP A 42 -10.65 -72.06 -0.58
CA ASP A 42 -10.19 -71.27 -1.71
C ASP A 42 -10.51 -69.77 -1.53
N LEU A 43 -9.49 -68.99 -1.16
CA LEU A 43 -9.58 -67.54 -1.01
C LEU A 43 -9.36 -66.77 -2.32
N THR A 44 -9.20 -67.45 -3.47
CA THR A 44 -8.98 -66.80 -4.77
C THR A 44 -10.04 -65.76 -5.15
N PRO A 45 -11.35 -65.92 -4.83
CA PRO A 45 -12.35 -64.89 -5.15
C PRO A 45 -12.19 -63.61 -4.31
N LEU A 46 -11.63 -63.74 -3.11
CA LEU A 46 -11.44 -62.62 -2.16
C LEU A 46 -10.10 -61.89 -2.38
N SER A 47 -9.14 -62.54 -3.04
CA SER A 47 -7.80 -62.02 -3.31
C SER A 47 -7.80 -60.71 -4.10
N ASN A 48 -8.74 -60.51 -5.02
CA ASN A 48 -8.78 -59.30 -5.84
C ASN A 48 -9.55 -58.15 -5.17
N ILE A 49 -8.95 -57.61 -4.10
CA ILE A 49 -9.54 -56.54 -3.26
C ILE A 49 -9.91 -55.31 -4.11
N ARG A 50 -9.06 -54.90 -5.07
CA ARG A 50 -9.30 -53.71 -5.91
C ARG A 50 -10.55 -53.84 -6.78
N LYS A 51 -10.74 -55.01 -7.39
CA LYS A 51 -11.92 -55.32 -8.20
C LYS A 51 -13.19 -55.37 -7.34
N ARG A 52 -13.07 -55.92 -6.12
CA ARG A 52 -14.17 -55.93 -5.13
C ARG A 52 -14.55 -54.52 -4.67
N THR A 53 -13.58 -53.67 -4.33
CA THR A 53 -13.83 -52.26 -3.99
C THR A 53 -14.47 -51.51 -5.15
N ALA A 54 -13.99 -51.72 -6.38
CA ALA A 54 -14.56 -51.13 -7.59
C ALA A 54 -16.03 -51.52 -7.78
N ASN A 55 -16.35 -52.81 -7.64
CA ASN A 55 -17.72 -53.32 -7.73
C ASN A 55 -18.62 -52.79 -6.59
N ALA A 56 -18.11 -52.77 -5.35
CA ALA A 56 -18.87 -52.31 -4.17
C ALA A 56 -19.17 -50.81 -4.19
N THR A 57 -18.21 -50.00 -4.65
CA THR A 57 -18.35 -48.53 -4.69
C THR A 57 -18.87 -48.00 -6.03
N GLY A 58 -19.00 -48.86 -7.04
CA GLY A 58 -19.47 -48.50 -8.38
C GLY A 58 -18.50 -47.62 -9.18
N VAL A 59 -17.22 -47.63 -8.84
CA VAL A 59 -16.16 -46.84 -9.49
C VAL A 59 -15.23 -47.74 -10.30
N SER A 60 -14.46 -47.18 -11.24
CA SER A 60 -13.48 -47.96 -11.99
C SER A 60 -12.28 -48.36 -11.12
N GLU A 61 -11.67 -49.53 -11.38
CA GLU A 61 -10.43 -49.96 -10.70
C GLU A 61 -9.30 -48.93 -10.84
N ARG A 62 -9.24 -48.22 -11.97
CA ARG A 62 -8.30 -47.12 -12.20
C ARG A 62 -8.53 -45.94 -11.25
N THR A 63 -9.78 -45.67 -10.89
CA THR A 63 -10.15 -44.64 -9.91
C THR A 63 -9.70 -45.05 -8.51
N VAL A 64 -9.95 -46.31 -8.12
CA VAL A 64 -9.51 -46.85 -6.81
C VAL A 64 -7.98 -46.75 -6.69
N THR A 65 -7.25 -47.20 -7.70
CA THR A 65 -5.77 -47.12 -7.69
C THR A 65 -5.24 -45.69 -7.65
N THR A 66 -5.93 -44.72 -8.26
CA THR A 66 -5.56 -43.31 -8.16
C THR A 66 -5.81 -42.76 -6.76
N ILE A 67 -6.96 -43.09 -6.15
CA ILE A 67 -7.29 -42.66 -4.78
C ILE A 67 -6.29 -43.22 -3.77
N LEU A 68 -5.93 -44.50 -3.88
CA LEU A 68 -4.94 -45.11 -2.98
C LEU A 68 -3.53 -44.52 -3.13
N LYS A 69 -3.17 -44.04 -4.32
CA LYS A 69 -1.91 -43.29 -4.52
C LYS A 69 -1.98 -41.93 -3.85
N GLU A 70 -3.08 -41.20 -4.07
CA GLU A 70 -3.32 -39.91 -3.41
C GLU A 70 -3.31 -40.07 -1.88
N GLU A 71 -3.88 -41.16 -1.33
CA GLU A 71 -3.90 -41.45 0.10
C GLU A 71 -2.51 -41.64 0.71
N LYS A 72 -1.62 -42.37 0.01
CA LYS A 72 -0.24 -42.57 0.47
C LYS A 72 0.58 -41.28 0.48
N GLU A 73 0.20 -40.31 -0.35
CA GLU A 73 0.84 -39.00 -0.43
C GLU A 73 0.27 -37.99 0.59
N LEU A 74 -0.77 -38.36 1.36
CA LEU A 74 -1.34 -37.50 2.39
C LEU A 74 -0.49 -37.53 3.68
N PRO A 75 -0.29 -36.37 4.35
CA PRO A 75 0.41 -36.32 5.62
C PRO A 75 -0.40 -36.97 6.76
N SER A 76 0.26 -37.79 7.57
CA SER A 76 -0.33 -38.71 8.56
C SER A 76 -1.19 -38.10 9.66
N THR A 77 -1.29 -36.77 9.77
CA THR A 77 -1.91 -36.09 10.92
C THR A 77 -3.26 -35.41 10.63
N SER A 78 -3.64 -35.14 9.38
CA SER A 78 -5.01 -34.67 9.03
C SER A 78 -5.20 -34.50 7.52
N GLY A 79 -4.69 -35.43 6.70
CA GLY A 79 -4.79 -35.32 5.25
C GLY A 79 -6.22 -35.55 4.76
N LYS A 80 -6.91 -34.49 4.29
CA LYS A 80 -8.16 -34.63 3.54
C LYS A 80 -7.85 -34.78 2.05
N PHE A 81 -8.53 -35.71 1.36
CA PHE A 81 -8.44 -35.81 -0.10
C PHE A 81 -8.79 -34.46 -0.75
N VAL A 82 -7.96 -34.00 -1.68
CA VAL A 82 -8.27 -32.80 -2.47
C VAL A 82 -9.27 -33.18 -3.55
N SER A 83 -10.34 -32.39 -3.70
CA SER A 83 -11.29 -32.59 -4.80
C SER A 83 -10.60 -32.29 -6.15
N PRO A 84 -10.79 -33.10 -7.20
CA PRO A 84 -10.25 -32.84 -8.54
C PRO A 84 -10.91 -31.61 -9.18
N MET A 85 -10.53 -30.41 -8.76
CA MET A 85 -10.98 -29.21 -9.42
C MET A 85 -10.04 -28.92 -10.59
N LYS A 86 -10.58 -28.83 -11.81
CA LYS A 86 -9.83 -28.26 -12.93
C LYS A 86 -9.47 -26.82 -12.53
N LYS A 87 -8.18 -26.53 -12.32
CA LYS A 87 -7.70 -25.15 -12.17
C LYS A 87 -8.11 -24.40 -13.44
N ARG A 88 -9.11 -23.53 -13.32
CA ARG A 88 -9.56 -22.71 -14.44
C ARG A 88 -8.38 -21.85 -14.87
N ARG A 89 -7.92 -22.02 -16.12
CA ARG A 89 -6.88 -21.14 -16.69
C ARG A 89 -7.37 -19.70 -16.56
N LYS A 90 -6.67 -18.89 -15.76
CA LYS A 90 -6.93 -17.46 -15.70
C LYS A 90 -6.49 -16.88 -17.04
N LYS A 91 -7.39 -16.20 -17.74
CA LYS A 91 -6.98 -15.37 -18.88
C LYS A 91 -6.05 -14.28 -18.31
N SER A 92 -4.88 -14.09 -18.91
CA SER A 92 -4.04 -12.93 -18.62
C SER A 92 -4.88 -11.67 -18.85
N GLY A 93 -4.67 -10.65 -18.01
CA GLY A 93 -5.33 -9.36 -18.20
C GLY A 93 -4.95 -8.79 -19.56
N LYS A 94 -5.89 -8.07 -20.20
CA LYS A 94 -5.69 -7.51 -21.55
C LYS A 94 -4.52 -6.52 -21.67
N PHE A 95 -4.07 -5.93 -20.57
CA PHE A 95 -3.01 -4.93 -20.59
C PHE A 95 -1.76 -5.48 -19.90
N ASP A 96 -0.67 -5.57 -20.66
CA ASP A 96 0.64 -5.92 -20.12
C ASP A 96 1.25 -4.68 -19.44
N LEU A 97 1.41 -4.78 -18.13
CA LEU A 97 1.99 -3.70 -17.32
C LEU A 97 3.50 -3.84 -17.33
N ASP A 98 4.13 -3.34 -18.38
CA ASP A 98 5.59 -3.16 -18.42
C ASP A 98 6.02 -2.01 -17.50
N ASP A 99 7.26 -2.05 -17.02
CA ASP A 99 7.84 -1.06 -16.11
C ASP A 99 7.82 0.35 -16.72
N PHE A 100 7.97 0.45 -18.04
CA PHE A 100 7.81 1.71 -18.76
C PHE A 100 6.40 2.30 -18.57
N ASN A 101 5.36 1.51 -18.82
CA ASN A 101 3.96 1.94 -18.69
C ASN A 101 3.64 2.33 -17.24
N VAL A 102 4.16 1.57 -16.27
CA VAL A 102 4.02 1.89 -14.84
C VAL A 102 4.64 3.25 -14.52
N ASN A 103 5.83 3.54 -15.06
CA ASN A 103 6.51 4.81 -14.84
C ASN A 103 5.77 5.99 -15.49
N VAL A 104 5.24 5.80 -16.70
CA VAL A 104 4.42 6.84 -17.36
C VAL A 104 3.17 7.13 -16.54
N ILE A 105 2.39 6.11 -16.14
CA ILE A 105 1.18 6.29 -15.31
C ILE A 105 1.50 7.05 -14.02
N ARG A 106 2.60 6.69 -13.34
CA ARG A 106 3.03 7.36 -12.12
C ARG A 106 3.33 8.84 -12.36
N ARG A 107 4.10 9.15 -13.39
CA ARG A 107 4.47 10.53 -13.76
C ARG A 107 3.24 11.35 -14.13
N THR A 108 2.34 10.79 -14.93
CA THR A 108 1.10 11.47 -15.36
C THR A 108 0.23 11.82 -14.18
N ILE A 109 0.08 10.93 -13.18
CA ILE A 109 -0.69 11.21 -11.97
C ILE A 109 -0.02 12.29 -11.11
N GLN A 110 1.30 12.22 -10.93
CA GLN A 110 2.07 13.17 -10.14
C GLN A 110 2.04 14.58 -10.73
N ASN A 111 2.18 14.68 -12.05
CA ASN A 111 2.24 15.96 -12.75
C ASN A 111 0.87 16.50 -13.14
N TYR A 112 -0.20 15.71 -12.98
CA TYR A 112 -1.55 16.08 -13.43
C TYR A 112 -1.99 17.46 -12.93
N HIS A 113 -1.72 17.76 -11.66
CA HIS A 113 -2.06 19.04 -11.04
C HIS A 113 -1.23 20.21 -11.60
N THR A 114 0.00 19.95 -12.05
CA THR A 114 0.89 20.98 -12.63
C THR A 114 0.49 21.26 -14.07
N ASP A 115 0.24 20.22 -14.85
CA ASP A 115 -0.01 20.31 -16.29
C ASP A 115 -1.43 20.80 -16.59
N TYR A 116 -2.43 20.27 -15.88
CA TYR A 116 -3.85 20.53 -16.17
C TYR A 116 -4.57 21.40 -15.14
N LYS A 117 -3.92 21.73 -14.00
CA LYS A 117 -4.52 22.51 -12.88
C LYS A 117 -5.84 21.96 -12.35
N GLU A 118 -6.09 20.67 -12.53
CA GLU A 118 -7.32 19.98 -12.15
C GLU A 118 -7.03 18.73 -11.30
N ILE A 119 -8.07 18.16 -10.68
CA ILE A 119 -7.96 16.90 -9.94
C ILE A 119 -8.04 15.71 -10.92
N PRO A 120 -7.08 14.76 -10.88
CA PRO A 120 -7.12 13.57 -11.72
C PRO A 120 -8.30 12.67 -11.34
N THR A 121 -9.22 12.44 -12.28
CA THR A 121 -10.27 11.42 -12.18
C THR A 121 -9.95 10.24 -13.10
N LEU A 122 -10.54 9.07 -12.85
CA LEU A 122 -10.31 7.89 -13.69
C LEU A 122 -10.65 8.14 -15.17
N ILE A 123 -11.69 8.93 -15.45
CA ILE A 123 -12.10 9.27 -16.82
C ILE A 123 -11.02 10.13 -17.48
N LYS A 124 -10.59 11.20 -16.80
CA LYS A 124 -9.57 12.12 -17.33
C LYS A 124 -8.22 11.44 -17.50
N LEU A 125 -7.79 10.65 -16.50
CA LEU A 125 -6.57 9.86 -16.58
C LEU A 125 -6.61 8.88 -17.76
N ARG A 126 -7.74 8.23 -18.01
CA ARG A 126 -7.89 7.34 -19.17
C ARG A 126 -7.71 8.09 -20.49
N THR A 127 -8.25 9.30 -20.61
CA THR A 127 -8.08 10.13 -21.82
C THR A 127 -6.60 10.44 -22.06
N VAL A 128 -5.90 10.95 -21.04
CA VAL A 128 -4.48 11.30 -21.14
C VAL A 128 -3.61 10.07 -21.40
N LEU A 129 -3.87 8.94 -20.73
CA LEU A 129 -3.12 7.70 -20.93
C LEU A 129 -3.40 7.06 -22.30
N ARG A 130 -4.59 7.26 -22.88
CA ARG A 130 -4.88 6.82 -24.24
C ARG A 130 -4.03 7.58 -25.26
N GLU A 131 -3.79 8.86 -25.03
CA GLU A 131 -2.94 9.70 -25.89
C GLU A 131 -1.45 9.41 -25.71
N GLN A 132 -0.98 9.21 -24.47
CA GLN A 132 0.44 9.03 -24.18
C GLN A 132 0.99 7.63 -24.44
N ILE A 133 0.22 6.59 -24.10
CA ILE A 133 0.68 5.18 -24.15
C ILE A 133 -0.27 4.28 -24.95
N GLY A 134 -1.26 4.84 -25.64
CA GLY A 134 -2.24 4.05 -26.39
C GLY A 134 -3.11 3.16 -25.50
N PHE A 135 -3.36 3.54 -24.25
CA PHE A 135 -4.11 2.73 -23.30
C PHE A 135 -5.55 2.42 -23.81
N ASP A 136 -5.80 1.15 -24.09
CA ASP A 136 -7.07 0.64 -24.65
C ASP A 136 -8.03 0.08 -23.57
N GLY A 137 -7.56 -0.02 -22.32
CA GLY A 137 -8.32 -0.58 -21.22
C GLY A 137 -9.57 0.23 -20.84
N CYS A 138 -10.53 -0.43 -20.19
CA CYS A 138 -11.70 0.24 -19.63
C CYS A 138 -11.38 0.83 -18.24
N LEU A 139 -12.32 1.63 -17.69
CA LEU A 139 -12.13 2.30 -16.40
C LEU A 139 -11.90 1.32 -15.24
N SER A 140 -12.53 0.15 -15.26
CA SER A 140 -12.32 -0.89 -14.24
C SER A 140 -10.91 -1.47 -14.32
N THR A 141 -10.39 -1.70 -15.53
CA THR A 141 -8.99 -2.12 -15.74
C THR A 141 -8.03 -1.07 -15.20
N LEU A 142 -8.21 0.21 -15.55
CA LEU A 142 -7.38 1.30 -15.03
C LEU A 142 -7.41 1.35 -13.50
N ARG A 143 -8.60 1.23 -12.89
CA ARG A 143 -8.73 1.18 -11.44
C ARG A 143 -7.97 -0.01 -10.82
N SER A 144 -8.07 -1.20 -11.41
CA SER A 144 -7.34 -2.38 -10.95
C SER A 144 -5.82 -2.20 -11.06
N ILE A 145 -5.34 -1.58 -12.14
CA ILE A 145 -3.92 -1.24 -12.34
C ILE A 145 -3.45 -0.30 -11.23
N LEU A 146 -4.18 0.79 -10.98
CA LEU A 146 -3.84 1.76 -9.94
C LEU A 146 -3.80 1.12 -8.55
N ILE A 147 -4.74 0.24 -8.23
CA ILE A 147 -4.74 -0.51 -6.96
C ILE A 147 -3.51 -1.42 -6.88
N LYS A 148 -3.16 -2.12 -7.97
CA LYS A 148 -1.95 -2.97 -8.03
C LYS A 148 -0.66 -2.17 -7.85
N MET A 149 -0.63 -0.91 -8.33
CA MET A 149 0.46 0.04 -8.12
C MET A 149 0.50 0.67 -6.71
N GLY A 150 -0.48 0.35 -5.84
CA GLY A 150 -0.55 0.87 -4.47
C GLY A 150 -1.34 2.18 -4.31
N TYR A 151 -1.98 2.69 -5.36
CA TYR A 151 -2.87 3.85 -5.25
C TYR A 151 -4.19 3.48 -4.58
N LYS A 152 -4.70 4.40 -3.76
CA LYS A 152 -6.00 4.28 -3.09
C LYS A 152 -6.78 5.57 -3.26
N TRP A 153 -8.08 5.45 -3.53
CA TRP A 153 -8.98 6.59 -3.52
C TRP A 153 -9.09 7.16 -2.10
N LYS A 154 -8.83 8.45 -1.94
CA LYS A 154 -8.82 9.15 -0.66
C LYS A 154 -9.60 10.46 -0.77
N LYS A 155 -10.15 10.92 0.35
CA LYS A 155 -10.69 12.28 0.46
C LYS A 155 -9.55 13.28 0.29
N ILE A 156 -9.81 14.34 -0.46
CA ILE A 156 -8.85 15.42 -0.69
C ILE A 156 -8.70 16.20 0.61
N SER A 157 -7.47 16.26 1.15
CA SER A 157 -7.12 17.08 2.31
C SER A 157 -6.53 18.43 1.86
N SER A 158 -6.13 19.28 2.81
CA SER A 158 -5.43 20.55 2.54
C SER A 158 -4.42 20.48 1.39
N ASN A 159 -4.42 21.52 0.54
CA ASN A 159 -3.59 21.66 -0.65
C ASN A 159 -2.08 21.45 -0.38
N ARG A 160 -1.60 21.61 0.86
CA ARG A 160 -0.20 21.35 1.24
C ARG A 160 0.28 19.94 0.92
N ARG A 161 -0.60 18.93 0.96
CA ARG A 161 -0.23 17.54 0.67
C ARG A 161 -0.24 17.19 -0.82
N VAL A 162 -0.81 18.07 -1.66
CA VAL A 162 -0.87 17.90 -3.12
C VAL A 162 0.47 18.29 -3.77
N LEU A 163 1.23 19.15 -3.09
CA LEU A 163 2.63 19.45 -3.42
C LEU A 163 3.50 18.25 -3.07
N GLN A 164 3.36 17.16 -3.84
CA GLN A 164 4.26 16.04 -3.80
C GLN A 164 5.64 16.55 -4.22
N GLU A 165 6.67 16.29 -3.41
CA GLU A 165 8.04 16.73 -3.72
C GLU A 165 8.44 16.19 -5.10
N ARG A 166 8.79 17.09 -6.03
CA ARG A 166 9.37 16.73 -7.32
C ARG A 166 10.65 15.90 -7.12
N HIS A 167 10.99 15.04 -8.07
CA HIS A 167 12.16 14.14 -7.94
C HIS A 167 13.49 14.89 -7.75
N ASP A 168 13.64 16.07 -8.35
CA ASP A 168 14.78 16.95 -8.12
C ASP A 168 14.84 17.44 -6.67
N LEU A 169 13.71 17.87 -6.08
CA LEU A 169 13.63 18.27 -4.67
C LEU A 169 13.96 17.10 -3.72
N GLN A 170 13.53 15.88 -4.05
CA GLN A 170 13.88 14.67 -3.29
C GLN A 170 15.40 14.43 -3.30
N LEU A 171 16.05 14.61 -4.45
CA LEU A 171 17.51 14.50 -4.58
C LEU A 171 18.22 15.60 -3.77
N TRP A 172 17.75 16.85 -3.84
CA TRP A 172 18.28 17.94 -3.03
C TRP A 172 18.15 17.67 -1.53
N ARG A 173 16.99 17.15 -1.09
CA ARG A 173 16.76 16.75 0.29
C ARG A 173 17.69 15.60 0.71
N TRP A 174 17.88 14.60 -0.15
CA TRP A 174 18.82 13.51 0.12
C TRP A 174 20.27 14.03 0.29
N ARG A 175 20.72 14.92 -0.61
CA ARG A 175 22.04 15.57 -0.51
C ARG A 175 22.18 16.38 0.77
N TYR A 176 21.16 17.17 1.11
CA TYR A 176 21.10 17.95 2.35
C TYR A 176 21.20 17.06 3.59
N LEU A 177 20.38 16.01 3.69
CA LEU A 177 20.39 15.09 4.82
C LEU A 177 21.73 14.34 4.95
N LYS A 178 22.37 13.98 3.82
CA LYS A 178 23.69 13.35 3.82
C LYS A 178 24.75 14.29 4.43
N LYS A 179 24.77 15.56 4.04
CA LYS A 179 25.68 16.57 4.62
C LYS A 179 25.41 16.80 6.11
N VAL A 180 24.13 16.97 6.50
CA VAL A 180 23.73 17.11 7.90
C VAL A 180 24.19 15.92 8.74
N SER A 181 24.10 14.69 8.22
CA SER A 181 24.60 13.49 8.89
C SER A 181 26.12 13.52 9.07
N GLN A 182 26.85 13.96 8.05
CA GLN A 182 28.32 14.09 8.11
C GLN A 182 28.73 15.12 9.18
N TYR A 183 28.12 16.30 9.19
CA TYR A 183 28.43 17.35 10.18
C TYR A 183 28.13 16.91 11.62
N ARG A 184 27.07 16.12 11.83
CA ARG A 184 26.79 15.52 13.13
C ARG A 184 27.86 14.52 13.55
N ALA A 185 28.40 13.73 12.61
CA ALA A 185 29.49 12.79 12.90
C ALA A 185 30.81 13.50 13.23
N GLU A 186 31.07 14.65 12.61
CA GLU A 186 32.22 15.52 12.89
C GLU A 186 32.06 16.34 14.19
N GLY A 187 30.90 16.24 14.86
CA GLY A 187 30.61 16.99 16.09
C GLY A 187 30.36 18.49 15.87
N ARG A 188 30.05 18.91 14.65
CA ARG A 188 29.85 20.33 14.32
C ARG A 188 28.46 20.81 14.77
N PRO A 189 28.35 21.99 15.39
CA PRO A 189 27.06 22.55 15.77
C PRO A 189 26.29 22.98 14.52
N ILE A 190 25.04 22.51 14.40
CA ILE A 190 24.13 22.87 13.31
C ILE A 190 23.19 23.96 13.82
N VAL A 191 23.19 25.08 13.11
CA VAL A 191 22.37 26.24 13.43
C VAL A 191 21.16 26.26 12.49
N TYR A 192 19.96 26.24 13.06
CA TYR A 192 18.72 26.39 12.31
C TYR A 192 18.24 27.82 12.41
N THR A 193 17.87 28.41 11.28
CA THR A 193 17.29 29.76 11.21
C THR A 193 15.90 29.67 10.62
N ASP A 194 14.96 30.47 11.13
CA ASP A 194 13.64 30.59 10.51
C ASP A 194 13.07 31.99 10.71
N GLU A 195 12.12 32.34 9.85
CA GLU A 195 11.30 33.54 9.93
C GLU A 195 9.86 33.15 10.26
N THR A 196 9.28 33.81 11.27
CA THR A 196 7.86 33.67 11.57
C THR A 196 7.21 35.02 11.80
N TYR A 197 5.88 35.05 11.68
CA TYR A 197 5.10 36.26 11.92
C TYR A 197 4.06 36.04 13.02
N VAL A 198 3.90 37.04 13.86
CA VAL A 198 2.87 37.11 14.90
C VAL A 198 1.88 38.21 14.52
N LEU A 199 0.62 37.81 14.31
CA LEU A 199 -0.49 38.72 14.09
C LEU A 199 -1.09 39.15 15.43
N THR A 200 -1.31 40.44 15.64
CA THR A 200 -2.04 40.92 16.84
C THR A 200 -3.49 40.39 16.86
N SER A 201 -4.04 40.08 15.69
CA SER A 201 -5.38 39.53 15.53
C SER A 201 -5.43 37.99 15.57
N HIS A 202 -4.35 37.29 15.93
CA HIS A 202 -4.42 35.86 16.28
C HIS A 202 -5.15 35.73 17.63
N VAL A 203 -6.46 35.98 17.62
CA VAL A 203 -7.33 35.92 18.79
C VAL A 203 -8.21 34.67 18.71
N ARG A 204 -8.63 34.20 19.89
CA ARG A 204 -9.43 32.99 20.14
C ARG A 204 -10.55 32.78 19.12
N GLN A 205 -10.67 31.56 18.62
CA GLN A 205 -11.74 31.15 17.70
C GLN A 205 -13.13 31.11 18.35
N ASN A 206 -13.17 31.12 19.69
CA ASN A 206 -14.39 31.08 20.48
C ASN A 206 -14.69 32.48 21.01
N THR A 207 -15.95 32.88 20.88
CA THR A 207 -16.49 34.12 21.43
C THR A 207 -17.82 33.82 22.12
N TRP A 208 -18.26 34.71 23.01
CA TRP A 208 -19.54 34.59 23.68
C TRP A 208 -20.66 35.13 22.78
N GLY A 209 -21.76 34.38 22.65
CA GLY A 209 -22.92 34.72 21.82
C GLY A 209 -24.25 34.42 22.48
N LEU A 210 -25.30 35.11 22.04
CA LEU A 210 -26.66 34.86 22.52
C LEU A 210 -27.16 33.50 22.00
N LYS A 211 -27.73 32.71 22.90
CA LYS A 211 -28.14 31.31 22.62
C LYS A 211 -29.19 31.17 21.52
N ASN A 212 -30.07 32.17 21.36
CA ASN A 212 -31.27 32.12 20.49
C ASN A 212 -31.34 33.29 19.48
N LYS A 213 -30.24 33.98 19.20
CA LYS A 213 -30.18 35.02 18.16
C LYS A 213 -28.90 34.86 17.36
N ASP A 214 -29.01 35.07 16.05
CA ASP A 214 -27.83 35.27 15.20
C ASP A 214 -27.11 36.52 15.69
N THR A 215 -26.12 36.31 16.56
CA THR A 215 -25.28 37.39 17.06
C THR A 215 -24.32 37.76 15.91
N PRO A 216 -24.34 38.99 15.39
CA PRO A 216 -23.48 39.36 14.27
C PRO A 216 -22.03 39.41 14.77
N PHE A 217 -21.23 38.42 14.37
CA PHE A 217 -19.81 38.39 14.65
C PHE A 217 -19.00 38.72 13.40
N MET A 218 -18.14 39.73 13.48
CA MET A 218 -17.08 39.89 12.49
C MET A 218 -15.90 38.99 12.86
N LYS A 219 -15.61 37.99 12.01
CA LYS A 219 -14.41 37.14 12.14
C LYS A 219 -13.08 37.91 12.06
N LYS A 220 -13.08 39.13 11.52
CA LYS A 220 -11.89 39.96 11.31
C LYS A 220 -12.17 41.37 11.82
N LEU A 221 -11.81 41.66 13.07
CA LEU A 221 -11.74 43.02 13.60
C LEU A 221 -10.43 43.65 13.11
N GLY A 222 -10.41 44.16 11.87
CA GLY A 222 -9.22 44.74 11.24
C GLY A 222 -8.10 43.73 10.93
N THR A 223 -7.13 44.13 10.12
CA THR A 223 -6.01 43.25 9.70
C THR A 223 -4.97 43.04 10.82
N GLY A 224 -5.06 43.79 11.92
CA GLY A 224 -4.09 43.76 13.03
C GLY A 224 -2.70 44.24 12.60
N SER A 225 -1.83 44.54 13.57
CA SER A 225 -0.41 44.71 13.27
C SER A 225 0.26 43.34 13.09
N ARG A 226 1.28 43.27 12.25
CA ARG A 226 2.14 42.08 12.10
C ARG A 226 3.49 42.38 12.71
N PHE A 227 4.00 41.45 13.51
CA PHE A 227 5.38 41.45 13.96
C PHE A 227 6.10 40.32 13.27
N ILE A 228 7.29 40.60 12.73
CA ILE A 228 8.17 39.61 12.13
C ILE A 228 9.24 39.28 13.16
N VAL A 229 9.52 37.99 13.30
CA VAL A 229 10.51 37.43 14.21
C VAL A 229 11.46 36.57 13.38
N VAL A 230 12.74 36.91 13.40
CA VAL A 230 13.82 36.05 12.88
C VAL A 230 14.76 35.70 14.01
N HIS A 231 15.11 34.43 14.07
CA HIS A 231 16.03 33.92 15.06
C HIS A 231 16.78 32.70 14.54
N ALA A 232 17.94 32.44 15.13
CA ALA A 232 18.71 31.23 14.97
C ALA A 232 18.84 30.43 16.29
N GLY A 233 18.89 29.10 16.20
CA GLY A 233 19.10 28.23 17.36
C GLY A 233 19.76 26.91 17.01
N THR A 234 20.36 26.28 18.01
CA THR A 234 20.97 24.95 17.93
C THR A 234 20.16 23.95 18.77
N LYS A 235 20.64 22.71 18.87
CA LYS A 235 20.07 21.70 19.79
C LYS A 235 20.09 22.14 21.27
N ASP A 236 20.99 23.07 21.62
CA ASP A 236 21.25 23.50 23.00
C ASP A 236 20.50 24.80 23.36
N GLY A 237 19.81 25.41 22.39
CA GLY A 237 18.98 26.60 22.61
C GLY A 237 19.17 27.66 21.54
N PHE A 238 18.61 28.84 21.80
CA PHE A 238 18.71 29.99 20.92
C PHE A 238 20.09 30.66 21.02
N ILE A 239 20.59 31.16 19.88
CA ILE A 239 21.87 31.89 19.84
C ILE A 239 21.67 33.26 20.50
N PRO A 240 22.44 33.61 21.55
CA PRO A 240 22.34 34.90 22.20
C PRO A 240 22.53 36.05 21.20
N ASN A 241 21.78 37.14 21.37
CA ASN A 241 21.84 38.36 20.54
C ASN A 241 21.47 38.17 19.05
N ALA A 242 21.06 36.99 18.62
CA ALA A 242 20.63 36.72 17.24
C ALA A 242 19.13 37.01 17.00
N ALA A 243 18.35 37.36 18.03
CA ALA A 243 16.94 37.69 17.86
C ALA A 243 16.74 39.03 17.13
N LEU A 244 15.91 39.03 16.09
CA LEU A 244 15.42 40.25 15.45
C LEU A 244 13.90 40.25 15.43
N VAL A 245 13.30 41.22 16.10
CA VAL A 245 11.84 41.41 16.16
C VAL A 245 11.51 42.83 15.74
N TYR A 246 10.64 42.99 14.75
CA TYR A 246 10.18 44.30 14.32
C TYR A 246 8.76 44.26 13.79
N LYS A 247 8.10 45.42 13.79
CA LYS A 247 6.76 45.58 13.26
C LYS A 247 6.83 45.69 11.73
N ALA A 248 6.09 44.84 11.03
CA ALA A 248 5.97 44.93 9.57
C ALA A 248 5.33 46.28 9.19
N SER A 249 5.92 46.98 8.22
CA SER A 249 5.33 48.20 7.69
C SER A 249 4.07 47.85 6.89
N SER A 250 3.07 48.73 6.89
CA SER A 250 1.79 48.51 6.23
C SER A 250 1.92 48.68 4.72
N THR A 251 2.58 47.74 4.04
CA THR A 251 2.39 47.57 2.60
C THR A 251 1.27 46.56 2.36
N THR A 252 0.25 47.00 1.64
CA THR A 252 -0.83 46.16 1.13
C THR A 252 -0.24 45.15 0.15
N GLY A 253 0.07 43.94 0.60
CA GLY A 253 0.67 42.91 -0.26
C GLY A 253 1.37 41.78 0.49
N ASP A 254 1.98 40.90 -0.30
CA ASP A 254 2.80 39.77 0.12
C ASP A 254 3.88 40.19 1.14
N TYR A 255 3.97 39.47 2.26
CA TYR A 255 4.83 39.86 3.39
C TYR A 255 6.32 39.70 3.11
N HIS A 256 6.67 38.98 2.03
CA HIS A 256 8.04 38.83 1.54
C HIS A 256 8.74 40.17 1.26
N SER A 257 8.01 41.29 1.13
CA SER A 257 8.63 42.61 1.00
C SER A 257 9.26 43.14 2.30
N ASN A 258 8.87 42.62 3.47
CA ASN A 258 9.38 43.10 4.75
C ASN A 258 10.70 42.42 5.14
N MET A 259 10.79 41.09 4.99
CA MET A 259 12.05 40.35 5.15
C MET A 259 12.63 39.99 3.79
N GLY A 260 13.13 41.01 3.09
CA GLY A 260 13.84 40.85 1.82
C GLY A 260 15.31 40.42 2.02
N PHE A 261 15.99 40.22 0.89
CA PHE A 261 17.42 39.86 0.85
C PHE A 261 18.28 40.80 1.70
N GLU A 262 18.10 42.13 1.57
CA GLU A 262 18.90 43.14 2.28
C GLU A 262 18.74 43.04 3.81
N ASN A 263 17.49 42.93 4.29
CA ASN A 263 17.20 42.84 5.73
C ASN A 263 17.70 41.53 6.33
N TYR A 264 17.54 40.42 5.61
CA TYR A 264 18.03 39.12 6.05
C TYR A 264 19.57 39.07 6.03
N SER A 265 20.22 39.57 4.98
CA SER A 265 21.70 39.65 4.91
C SER A 265 22.26 40.54 6.02
N LYS A 266 21.64 41.70 6.29
CA LYS A 266 22.03 42.56 7.41
C LYS A 266 21.90 41.85 8.75
N TRP A 267 20.80 41.14 8.98
CA TRP A 267 20.64 40.31 10.18
C TRP A 267 21.70 39.21 10.27
N LEU A 268 21.97 38.52 9.17
CA LEU A 268 22.98 37.47 9.10
C LEU A 268 24.36 37.99 9.49
N GLU A 269 24.78 39.11 8.92
CA GLU A 269 26.10 39.72 9.14
C GLU A 269 26.24 40.39 10.51
N GLU A 270 25.23 41.15 10.96
CA GLU A 270 25.34 41.95 12.17
C GLU A 270 24.90 41.20 13.44
N LYS A 271 24.03 40.20 13.31
CA LYS A 271 23.42 39.50 14.47
C LYS A 271 23.80 38.03 14.53
N LEU A 272 23.73 37.29 13.44
CA LEU A 272 23.96 35.85 13.51
C LEU A 272 25.46 35.50 13.50
N LEU A 273 26.18 35.86 12.44
CA LEU A 273 27.59 35.51 12.23
C LEU A 273 28.50 35.88 13.42
N PRO A 274 28.37 37.05 14.07
CA PRO A 274 29.22 37.42 15.20
C PRO A 274 28.94 36.61 16.47
N ASN A 275 27.76 36.00 16.59
CA ASN A 275 27.33 35.24 17.77
C ASN A 275 27.34 33.72 17.53
N LEU A 276 27.89 33.26 16.40
CA LEU A 276 27.96 31.83 16.09
C LEU A 276 28.91 31.07 17.02
N PRO A 277 28.58 29.82 17.39
CA PRO A 277 29.52 28.90 18.02
C PRO A 277 30.71 28.61 17.08
N GLU A 278 31.89 28.33 17.66
CA GLU A 278 33.05 27.93 16.88
C GLU A 278 32.76 26.69 16.01
N ARG A 279 33.23 26.73 14.75
CA ARG A 279 33.05 25.67 13.73
C ARG A 279 31.58 25.38 13.33
N ALA A 280 30.64 26.24 13.71
CA ALA A 280 29.25 26.13 13.30
C ALA A 280 29.08 26.24 11.78
N ASP A 281 28.13 25.46 11.26
CA ASP A 281 27.55 25.66 9.92
C ASP A 281 26.11 26.14 10.07
N ILE A 282 25.72 27.09 9.20
CA ILE A 282 24.36 27.58 9.00
C ILE A 282 23.75 26.86 7.80
#